data_AF-I4DC88-F1
#
_entry.id   AF-I4DC88-F1
#
_cell.length_a   1.000
_cell.length_b   1.000
_cell.length_c   1.000
_cell.angle_alpha   90.00
_cell.angle_beta   90.00
_cell.angle_gamma   90.00
#
_symmetry.space_group_name_H-M   'P 1'
#
loop_
_entity.id
_entity.type
_entity.pdbx_description
1 polymer ?
#
loop_
_entity_poly.entity_id
_entity_poly.type
_entity_poly.pdbx_seq_one_letter_code
_entity_poly.pdbx_strand_id
1 'polypeptide(L)'
;MDFLNVVMQGKKVGATIRRVEDLSEALLHPNIGAIFLLGGNINILPSVVKKVHADNKVLMVHLDMLEGAGKDKAGIHLLARMGLRGLVTTKPNLVKFAKEEGMVVIQRLFVLDSESVKTGIKMAAAVKPNAVEILPATIPHYVIQEMKDALGIPVLGGGLLRTEEDVRTALAKGIDAVSTSLQHLWDINFDE
;
A
#
# COMPACT_ATOMS: atom_id res chain seq x y z
N MET A 1 -15.32 -6.08 -3.64
CA MET A 1 -14.13 -6.64 -4.29
C MET A 1 -13.13 -6.90 -3.19
N ASP A 2 -12.68 -8.15 -3.03
CA ASP A 2 -11.84 -8.55 -1.91
C ASP A 2 -10.40 -8.04 -2.14
N PHE A 3 -10.10 -6.88 -1.56
CA PHE A 3 -8.82 -6.19 -1.69
C PHE A 3 -7.64 -7.07 -1.27
N LEU A 4 -7.80 -7.91 -0.24
CA LEU A 4 -6.75 -8.82 0.21
C LEU A 4 -6.37 -9.82 -0.89
N ASN A 5 -7.36 -10.32 -1.63
CA ASN A 5 -7.14 -11.24 -2.73
C ASN A 5 -6.61 -10.53 -3.98
N VAL A 6 -7.08 -9.32 -4.28
CA VAL A 6 -6.67 -8.60 -5.49
C VAL A 6 -5.30 -7.94 -5.36
N VAL A 7 -5.01 -7.32 -4.21
CA VAL A 7 -3.78 -6.55 -3.99
C VAL A 7 -2.73 -7.38 -3.29
N MET A 8 -3.09 -8.03 -2.19
CA MET A 8 -2.14 -8.80 -1.39
C MET A 8 -2.01 -10.26 -1.85
N GLN A 9 -2.81 -10.70 -2.84
CA GLN A 9 -2.83 -12.07 -3.35
C GLN A 9 -3.00 -13.14 -2.26
N GLY A 10 -3.86 -12.85 -1.28
CA GLY A 10 -4.09 -13.72 -0.13
C GLY A 10 -2.96 -13.73 0.90
N LYS A 11 -1.86 -12.99 0.68
CA LYS A 11 -0.76 -12.85 1.63
C LYS A 11 -1.06 -11.78 2.68
N LYS A 12 -0.42 -11.90 3.84
CA LYS A 12 -0.56 -10.94 4.96
C LYS A 12 0.58 -9.92 5.04
N VAL A 13 1.68 -10.16 4.34
CA VAL A 13 2.85 -9.28 4.31
C VAL A 13 3.13 -8.85 2.87
N GLY A 14 3.34 -7.54 2.69
CA GLY A 14 3.79 -6.93 1.45
C GLY A 14 5.21 -6.39 1.59
N ALA A 15 6.00 -6.51 0.52
CA ALA A 15 7.38 -6.03 0.49
C ALA A 15 7.42 -4.54 0.17
N THR A 16 7.92 -3.73 1.09
CA THR A 16 8.13 -2.29 0.87
C THR A 16 9.58 -2.04 0.47
N ILE A 17 9.80 -1.66 -0.79
CA ILE A 17 11.12 -1.37 -1.33
C ILE A 17 11.28 0.13 -1.60
N ARG A 18 12.47 0.67 -1.31
CA ARG A 18 12.77 2.08 -1.54
C ARG A 18 13.37 2.33 -2.91
N ARG A 19 14.14 1.36 -3.40
CA ARG A 19 14.86 1.48 -4.66
C ARG A 19 14.57 0.29 -5.56
N VAL A 20 14.78 0.47 -6.86
CA VAL A 20 14.48 -0.55 -7.86
C VAL A 20 15.51 -1.68 -7.85
N GLU A 21 16.70 -1.44 -7.28
CA GLU A 21 17.72 -2.48 -7.11
C GLU A 21 17.24 -3.60 -6.18
N ASP A 22 16.43 -3.26 -5.18
CA ASP A 22 15.88 -4.19 -4.19
C ASP A 22 14.67 -4.98 -4.75
N LEU A 23 14.25 -4.69 -5.98
CA LEU A 23 13.07 -5.32 -6.61
C LEU A 23 13.27 -6.81 -6.83
N SER A 24 14.47 -7.24 -7.23
CA SER A 24 14.76 -8.64 -7.55
C SER A 24 14.52 -9.57 -6.36
N GLU A 25 14.89 -9.13 -5.16
CA GLU A 25 14.70 -9.91 -3.93
C GLU A 25 13.21 -10.07 -3.61
N ALA A 26 12.43 -8.99 -3.73
CA ALA A 26 10.97 -9.03 -3.52
C ALA A 26 10.24 -9.88 -4.58
N LEU A 27 10.73 -9.91 -5.82
CA LEU A 27 10.19 -10.73 -6.91
C LEU A 27 10.44 -12.23 -6.68
N LEU A 28 11.61 -12.59 -6.19
CA LEU A 28 11.96 -13.99 -5.94
C LEU A 28 11.33 -14.55 -4.67
N HIS A 29 10.84 -13.70 -3.77
CA HIS A 29 10.31 -14.14 -2.48
C HIS A 29 8.93 -14.85 -2.63
N PRO A 30 8.79 -16.10 -2.16
CA PRO A 30 7.56 -16.89 -2.34
C PRO A 30 6.37 -16.37 -1.50
N ASN A 31 6.65 -15.75 -0.36
CA ASN A 31 5.62 -15.22 0.54
C ASN A 31 5.12 -13.82 0.16
N ILE A 32 5.70 -13.19 -0.86
CA ILE A 32 5.35 -11.83 -1.27
C ILE A 32 4.46 -11.88 -2.51
N GLY A 33 3.21 -11.42 -2.38
CA GLY A 33 2.30 -11.19 -3.52
C GLY A 33 2.23 -9.73 -3.97
N ALA A 34 2.54 -8.80 -3.06
CA ALA A 34 2.44 -7.35 -3.28
C ALA A 34 3.76 -6.64 -2.98
N ILE A 35 4.16 -5.76 -3.89
CA ILE A 35 5.37 -4.94 -3.79
C ILE A 35 4.96 -3.47 -3.73
N PHE A 36 5.34 -2.80 -2.66
CA PHE A 36 5.14 -1.38 -2.40
C PHE A 36 6.41 -0.61 -2.75
N LEU A 37 6.45 0.01 -3.92
CA LEU A 37 7.59 0.79 -4.37
C LEU A 37 7.48 2.23 -3.89
N LEU A 38 8.31 2.62 -2.93
CA LEU A 38 8.30 3.97 -2.36
C LEU A 38 9.00 5.00 -3.23
N GLY A 39 9.96 4.63 -4.05
CA GLY A 39 10.78 5.58 -4.83
C GLY A 39 10.92 5.17 -6.28
N GLY A 40 11.42 6.10 -7.10
CA GLY A 40 11.68 5.86 -8.51
C GLY A 40 11.27 7.03 -9.37
N ASN A 41 11.47 6.89 -10.67
CA ASN A 41 11.13 7.91 -11.65
C ASN A 41 10.35 7.30 -12.83
N ILE A 42 9.74 8.19 -13.61
CA ILE A 42 8.92 7.81 -14.76
C ILE A 42 9.70 7.04 -15.85
N ASN A 43 11.03 7.19 -15.94
CA ASN A 43 11.83 6.52 -16.97
C ASN A 43 12.01 5.04 -16.68
N ILE A 44 12.15 4.67 -15.40
CA ILE A 44 12.35 3.27 -14.98
C ILE A 44 11.03 2.52 -14.76
N LEU A 45 9.95 3.26 -14.48
CA LEU A 45 8.66 2.69 -14.10
C LEU A 45 8.09 1.68 -15.12
N PRO A 46 8.10 1.93 -16.45
CA PRO A 46 7.58 0.95 -17.41
C PRO A 46 8.28 -0.41 -17.34
N SER A 47 9.60 -0.40 -17.13
CA SER A 47 10.40 -1.62 -16.98
C SER A 47 10.06 -2.36 -15.68
N VAL A 48 9.83 -1.62 -14.58
CA VAL A 48 9.42 -2.19 -13.30
C VAL A 48 8.04 -2.83 -13.40
N VAL A 49 7.06 -2.12 -13.96
CA VAL A 49 5.69 -2.63 -14.18
C VAL A 49 5.74 -3.93 -14.98
N LYS A 50 6.50 -3.96 -16.08
CA LYS A 50 6.64 -5.16 -16.92
C LYS A 50 7.24 -6.35 -16.15
N LYS A 51 8.29 -6.13 -15.35
CA LYS A 51 8.93 -7.20 -14.56
C LYS A 51 7.98 -7.76 -13.50
N VAL A 52 7.34 -6.89 -12.73
CA VAL A 52 6.42 -7.32 -11.65
C VAL A 52 5.23 -8.09 -12.20
N HIS A 53 4.67 -7.65 -13.33
CA HIS A 53 3.58 -8.36 -13.98
C HIS A 53 4.01 -9.71 -14.57
N ALA A 54 5.25 -9.83 -15.09
CA ALA A 54 5.77 -11.09 -15.62
C ALA A 54 5.88 -12.17 -14.52
N ASP A 55 6.17 -11.77 -13.28
CA ASP A 55 6.25 -12.66 -12.12
C ASP A 55 4.89 -12.83 -11.40
N ASN A 56 3.79 -12.40 -12.02
CA ASN A 56 2.43 -12.47 -11.49
C ASN A 56 2.25 -11.82 -10.11
N LYS A 57 3.02 -10.78 -9.78
CA LYS A 57 2.86 -10.03 -8.53
C LYS A 57 2.15 -8.69 -8.76
N VAL A 58 1.69 -8.08 -7.67
CA VAL A 58 1.04 -6.76 -7.70
C VAL A 58 2.04 -5.67 -7.35
N LEU A 59 2.06 -4.60 -8.16
CA LEU A 59 2.86 -3.40 -7.90
C LEU A 59 1.98 -2.26 -7.38
N MET A 60 2.34 -1.72 -6.21
CA MET A 60 1.75 -0.53 -5.61
C MET A 60 2.80 0.58 -5.56
N VAL A 61 2.66 1.62 -6.39
CA VAL A 61 3.65 2.71 -6.46
C VAL A 61 3.25 3.89 -5.59
N HIS A 62 4.17 4.39 -4.78
CA HIS A 62 3.96 5.60 -3.98
C HIS A 62 4.07 6.86 -4.84
N LEU A 63 2.93 7.36 -5.30
CA LEU A 63 2.88 8.48 -6.24
C LEU A 63 3.48 9.78 -5.68
N ASP A 64 3.38 10.01 -4.37
CA ASP A 64 3.90 11.26 -3.81
C ASP A 64 5.43 11.35 -3.89
N MET A 65 6.11 10.21 -4.03
CA MET A 65 7.56 10.07 -4.09
C MET A 65 8.05 9.69 -5.50
N LEU A 66 7.14 9.46 -6.46
CA LEU A 66 7.50 9.21 -7.85
C LEU A 66 7.94 10.51 -8.54
N GLU A 67 9.11 10.47 -9.16
CA GLU A 67 9.67 11.61 -9.89
C GLU A 67 9.29 11.62 -11.38
N GLY A 68 9.15 12.83 -11.94
CA GLY A 68 8.91 13.02 -13.38
C GLY A 68 7.47 12.82 -13.85
N ALA A 69 6.54 12.41 -12.97
CA ALA A 69 5.12 12.33 -13.27
C ALA A 69 4.35 13.52 -12.64
N GLY A 70 3.47 14.15 -13.43
CA GLY A 70 2.57 15.17 -12.93
C GLY A 70 1.63 14.62 -11.84
N LYS A 71 1.41 15.39 -10.78
CA LYS A 71 0.47 15.04 -9.68
C LYS A 71 -0.91 15.64 -9.97
N ASP A 72 -1.40 15.36 -11.16
CA ASP A 72 -2.68 15.84 -11.70
C ASP A 72 -3.35 14.72 -12.51
N LYS A 73 -4.52 15.02 -13.08
CA LYS A 73 -5.28 14.05 -13.87
C LYS A 73 -4.52 13.55 -15.10
N ALA A 74 -3.75 14.40 -15.78
CA ALA A 74 -2.99 14.02 -16.97
C ALA A 74 -1.82 13.08 -16.62
N GLY A 75 -1.12 13.35 -15.51
CA GLY A 75 -0.06 12.48 -15.02
C GLY A 75 -0.60 11.12 -14.59
N ILE A 76 -1.73 11.06 -13.91
CA ILE A 76 -2.40 9.79 -13.57
C ILE A 76 -2.78 9.00 -14.83
N HIS A 77 -3.36 9.66 -15.83
CA HIS A 77 -3.71 9.03 -17.09
C HIS A 77 -2.48 8.49 -17.83
N LEU A 78 -1.36 9.22 -17.81
CA LEU A 78 -0.08 8.74 -18.36
C LEU A 78 0.40 7.47 -17.66
N LEU A 79 0.34 7.43 -16.32
CA LEU A 79 0.71 6.23 -15.54
C LEU A 79 -0.21 5.04 -15.88
N ALA A 80 -1.51 5.28 -16.07
CA ALA A 80 -2.46 4.25 -16.51
C ALA A 80 -2.06 3.65 -17.86
N ARG A 81 -1.69 4.51 -18.81
CA ARG A 81 -1.22 4.08 -20.14
C ARG A 81 0.10 3.33 -20.11
N MET A 82 0.96 3.59 -19.13
CA MET A 82 2.19 2.83 -18.87
C MET A 82 1.93 1.43 -18.28
N GLY A 83 0.67 1.09 -18.00
CA GLY A 83 0.27 -0.20 -17.45
C GLY A 83 0.25 -0.25 -15.93
N LEU A 84 0.46 0.88 -15.23
CA LEU A 84 0.31 0.92 -13.78
C LEU A 84 -1.16 0.75 -13.40
N ARG A 85 -1.41 -0.12 -12.40
CA ARG A 85 -2.76 -0.43 -11.91
C ARG A 85 -2.92 -0.25 -10.41
N GLY A 86 -1.83 -0.05 -9.68
CA GLY A 86 -1.81 0.08 -8.23
C GLY A 86 -1.06 1.32 -7.76
N LEU A 87 -1.69 2.12 -6.89
CA LEU A 87 -1.12 3.36 -6.36
C LEU A 87 -1.28 3.48 -4.84
N VAL A 88 -0.28 4.13 -4.23
CA VAL A 88 -0.31 4.62 -2.85
C VAL A 88 -0.13 6.13 -2.86
N THR A 89 -0.97 6.86 -2.14
CA THR A 89 -0.83 8.32 -2.00
C THR A 89 -1.46 8.79 -0.70
N THR A 90 -0.96 9.91 -0.18
CA THR A 90 -1.54 10.64 0.94
C THR A 90 -2.61 11.64 0.48
N LYS A 91 -2.69 11.94 -0.82
CA LYS A 91 -3.47 13.07 -1.36
C LYS A 91 -4.82 12.63 -1.92
N PRO A 92 -5.96 13.12 -1.39
CA PRO A 92 -7.30 12.69 -1.82
C PRO A 92 -7.61 12.96 -3.30
N ASN A 93 -7.14 14.08 -3.85
CA ASN A 93 -7.36 14.42 -5.26
C ASN A 93 -6.75 13.37 -6.21
N LEU A 94 -5.57 12.85 -5.88
CA LEU A 94 -4.91 11.79 -6.66
C LEU A 94 -5.66 10.46 -6.55
N VAL A 95 -6.24 10.16 -5.39
CA VAL A 95 -7.12 8.99 -5.23
C VAL A 95 -8.30 9.07 -6.19
N LYS A 96 -8.96 10.23 -6.27
CA LYS A 96 -10.10 10.43 -7.17
C LYS A 96 -9.70 10.19 -8.64
N PHE A 97 -8.62 10.82 -9.10
CA PHE A 97 -8.16 10.67 -10.49
C PHE A 97 -7.76 9.23 -10.82
N ALA A 98 -7.05 8.55 -9.92
CA ALA A 98 -6.61 7.18 -10.15
C ALA A 98 -7.79 6.19 -10.21
N LYS A 99 -8.81 6.41 -9.38
CA LYS A 99 -10.04 5.62 -9.44
C LYS A 99 -10.83 5.83 -10.73
N GLU A 100 -10.85 7.05 -11.29
CA GLU A 100 -11.46 7.32 -12.60
C GLU A 100 -10.79 6.52 -13.73
N GLU A 101 -9.50 6.24 -13.61
CA GLU A 101 -8.74 5.37 -14.53
C GLU A 101 -8.85 3.86 -14.20
N GLY A 102 -9.69 3.48 -13.22
CA GLY A 102 -9.88 2.09 -12.82
C GLY A 102 -8.71 1.48 -12.04
N MET A 103 -7.81 2.30 -11.50
CA MET A 103 -6.71 1.82 -10.66
C MET A 103 -7.18 1.42 -9.26
N VAL A 104 -6.45 0.50 -8.65
CA VAL A 104 -6.54 0.22 -7.23
C VAL A 104 -5.70 1.22 -6.45
N VAL A 105 -6.32 1.89 -5.48
CA VAL A 105 -5.67 2.96 -4.72
C VAL A 105 -5.73 2.68 -3.23
N ILE A 106 -4.57 2.75 -2.60
CA ILE A 106 -4.42 2.77 -1.14
C ILE A 106 -4.14 4.21 -0.72
N GLN A 107 -4.98 4.74 0.17
CA GLN A 107 -4.71 6.04 0.76
C GLN A 107 -3.90 5.88 2.03
N ARG A 108 -2.70 6.45 2.04
CA ARG A 108 -1.82 6.44 3.21
C ARG A 108 -2.23 7.54 4.19
N LEU A 109 -2.36 7.18 5.45
CA LEU A 109 -2.72 8.06 6.57
C LEU A 109 -1.64 7.98 7.66
N PHE A 110 -1.21 9.13 8.15
CA PHE A 110 -0.32 9.22 9.29
C PHE A 110 -1.14 9.45 10.56
N VAL A 111 -1.00 8.55 11.52
CA VAL A 111 -1.65 8.64 12.82
C VAL A 111 -0.62 9.17 13.81
N LEU A 112 -0.74 10.47 14.09
CA LEU A 112 0.11 11.19 15.04
C LEU A 112 -0.62 11.40 16.38
N ASP A 113 -1.89 11.76 16.29
CA ASP A 113 -2.79 12.04 17.40
C ASP A 113 -4.26 11.76 17.02
N SER A 114 -5.20 12.01 17.93
CA SER A 114 -6.63 11.79 17.69
C SER A 114 -7.22 12.72 16.61
N GLU A 115 -6.65 13.91 16.38
CA GLU A 115 -7.11 14.83 15.35
C GLU A 115 -6.71 14.37 13.94
N SER A 116 -5.51 13.80 13.84
CA SER A 116 -5.02 13.18 12.61
C SER A 116 -5.88 11.98 12.19
N VAL A 117 -6.39 11.19 13.14
CA VAL A 117 -7.32 10.08 12.88
C VAL A 117 -8.63 10.61 12.29
N LYS A 118 -9.27 11.58 12.96
CA LYS A 118 -10.53 12.18 12.50
C LYS A 118 -10.39 12.80 11.11
N THR A 119 -9.30 13.54 10.90
CA THR A 119 -9.00 14.17 9.62
C THR A 119 -8.76 13.12 8.53
N GLY A 120 -7.97 12.08 8.83
CA GLY A 120 -7.70 10.97 7.93
C GLY A 120 -8.97 10.23 7.52
N ILE A 121 -9.85 9.92 8.46
CA ILE A 121 -11.16 9.30 8.20
C ILE A 121 -11.99 10.21 7.29
N LYS A 122 -12.10 11.50 7.60
CA LYS A 122 -12.86 12.45 6.77
C LYS A 122 -12.33 12.53 5.34
N MET A 123 -11.01 12.58 5.18
CA MET A 123 -10.35 12.61 3.86
C MET A 123 -10.60 11.33 3.07
N ALA A 124 -10.43 10.17 3.72
CA ALA A 124 -10.66 8.87 3.08
C ALA A 124 -12.13 8.63 2.74
N ALA A 125 -13.07 9.02 3.60
CA ALA A 125 -14.51 8.89 3.36
C ALA A 125 -14.96 9.71 2.14
N ALA A 126 -14.33 10.86 1.88
CA ALA A 126 -14.67 11.73 0.75
C ALA A 126 -14.31 11.11 -0.62
N VAL A 127 -13.26 10.30 -0.70
CA VAL A 127 -12.74 9.73 -1.96
C VAL A 127 -12.91 8.23 -2.08
N LYS A 128 -13.19 7.56 -0.95
CA LYS A 128 -13.45 6.13 -0.81
C LYS A 128 -12.37 5.27 -1.49
N PRO A 129 -11.11 5.28 -1.02
CA PRO A 129 -10.05 4.47 -1.61
C PRO A 129 -10.39 2.97 -1.50
N ASN A 130 -9.64 2.11 -2.19
CA ASN A 130 -9.84 0.66 -2.10
C ASN A 130 -9.41 0.09 -0.75
N ALA A 131 -8.43 0.74 -0.12
CA ALA A 131 -8.01 0.49 1.26
C ALA A 131 -7.31 1.74 1.83
N VAL A 132 -7.07 1.75 3.13
CA VAL A 132 -6.18 2.73 3.78
C VAL A 132 -4.95 2.04 4.31
N GLU A 133 -3.81 2.73 4.30
CA GLU A 133 -2.59 2.28 4.98
C GLU A 133 -2.29 3.24 6.13
N ILE A 134 -2.20 2.71 7.34
CA ILE A 134 -1.92 3.48 8.55
C ILE A 134 -0.45 3.35 8.92
N LEU A 135 0.20 4.49 9.12
CA LEU A 135 1.54 4.59 9.69
C LEU A 135 1.48 5.32 11.04
N PRO A 136 2.05 4.76 12.13
CA PRO A 136 2.70 3.44 12.19
C PRO A 136 1.69 2.28 12.37
N ALA A 137 2.14 1.04 12.12
CA ALA A 137 1.34 -0.18 12.35
C ALA A 137 1.15 -0.51 13.84
N THR A 138 1.91 0.14 14.72
CA THR A 138 1.93 -0.11 16.16
C THR A 138 0.83 0.60 16.94
N ILE A 139 -0.05 1.33 16.26
CA ILE A 139 -1.14 2.10 16.88
C ILE A 139 -2.10 1.25 17.73
N PRO A 140 -2.87 1.87 18.64
CA PRO A 140 -3.86 1.17 19.45
C PRO A 140 -4.98 0.52 18.62
N HIS A 141 -5.52 -0.59 19.12
CA HIS A 141 -6.63 -1.33 18.48
C HIS A 141 -7.86 -0.44 18.22
N TYR A 142 -8.21 0.44 19.16
CA TYR A 142 -9.40 1.29 19.02
C TYR A 142 -9.32 2.22 17.80
N VAL A 143 -8.11 2.68 17.41
CA VAL A 143 -7.93 3.54 16.23
C VAL A 143 -8.18 2.76 14.95
N ILE A 144 -7.66 1.53 14.87
CA ILE A 144 -7.88 0.63 13.74
C ILE A 144 -9.37 0.34 13.60
N GLN A 145 -10.03 0.03 14.72
CA GLN A 145 -11.46 -0.26 14.73
C GLN A 145 -12.30 0.96 14.31
N GLU A 146 -12.00 2.15 14.84
CA GLU A 146 -12.66 3.40 14.45
C GLU A 146 -12.55 3.66 12.93
N MET A 147 -11.38 3.41 12.33
CA MET A 147 -11.22 3.53 10.88
C MET A 147 -12.02 2.50 10.09
N LYS A 148 -12.03 1.23 10.54
CA LYS A 148 -12.81 0.17 9.87
C LYS A 148 -14.30 0.45 9.93
N ASP A 149 -14.80 0.85 11.10
CA ASP A 149 -16.22 1.13 11.32
C ASP A 149 -16.67 2.36 10.51
N ALA A 150 -15.84 3.40 10.44
CA ALA A 150 -16.19 4.62 9.71
C ALA A 150 -16.09 4.49 8.18
N LEU A 151 -15.11 3.72 7.68
CA LEU A 151 -14.81 3.66 6.24
C LEU A 151 -15.36 2.41 5.55
N GLY A 152 -15.53 1.30 6.27
CA GLY A 152 -15.99 0.03 5.71
C GLY A 152 -15.04 -0.56 4.66
N ILE A 153 -13.76 -0.21 4.71
CA ILE A 153 -12.71 -0.67 3.79
C ILE A 153 -11.53 -1.29 4.56
N PRO A 154 -10.73 -2.14 3.91
CA PRO A 154 -9.55 -2.75 4.53
C PRO A 154 -8.52 -1.73 5.01
N VAL A 155 -7.82 -2.11 6.07
CA VAL A 155 -6.77 -1.32 6.71
C VAL A 155 -5.46 -2.08 6.65
N LEU A 156 -4.44 -1.49 6.03
CA LEU A 156 -3.07 -1.96 6.07
C LEU A 156 -2.29 -1.24 7.16
N GLY A 157 -1.33 -1.94 7.75
CA GLY A 157 -0.38 -1.36 8.70
C GLY A 157 1.01 -1.26 8.08
N GLY A 158 1.63 -0.08 8.13
CA GLY A 158 3.01 0.10 7.69
C GLY A 158 3.86 0.74 8.78
N GLY A 159 5.17 0.43 8.78
CA GLY A 159 6.16 1.14 9.59
C GLY A 159 6.18 0.80 11.09
N LEU A 160 7.34 1.01 11.70
CA LEU A 160 7.66 0.70 13.11
C LEU A 160 7.43 -0.77 13.53
N LEU A 161 7.42 -1.71 12.58
CA LEU A 161 7.48 -3.16 12.84
C LEU A 161 8.95 -3.59 12.88
N ARG A 162 9.37 -4.37 13.87
CA ARG A 162 10.75 -4.88 14.00
C ARG A 162 10.82 -6.40 14.10
N THR A 163 9.85 -7.02 14.76
CA THR A 163 9.82 -8.48 15.02
C THR A 163 8.60 -9.13 14.38
N GLU A 164 8.61 -10.46 14.28
CA GLU A 164 7.42 -11.21 13.86
C GLU A 164 6.25 -11.04 14.83
N GLU A 165 6.55 -10.90 16.12
CA GLU A 165 5.54 -10.62 17.16
C GLU A 165 4.86 -9.27 16.93
N ASP A 166 5.59 -8.24 16.49
CA ASP A 166 4.99 -6.95 16.13
C ASP A 166 4.00 -7.12 14.98
N VAL A 167 4.33 -7.93 13.97
CA VAL A 167 3.47 -8.22 12.82
C VAL A 167 2.22 -8.97 13.26
N ARG A 168 2.38 -10.05 14.03
CA ARG A 168 1.25 -10.85 14.56
C ARG A 168 0.35 -9.99 15.44
N THR A 169 0.93 -9.13 16.29
CA THR A 169 0.19 -8.20 17.13
C THR A 169 -0.58 -7.16 16.31
N ALA A 170 0.03 -6.59 15.26
CA ALA A 170 -0.63 -5.65 14.36
C ALA A 170 -1.85 -6.30 13.69
N LEU A 171 -1.69 -7.51 13.14
CA LEU A 171 -2.79 -8.26 12.52
C LEU A 171 -3.89 -8.61 13.53
N ALA A 172 -3.52 -9.05 14.74
CA ALA A 172 -4.47 -9.37 15.81
C ALA A 172 -5.30 -8.14 16.26
N LYS A 173 -4.75 -6.93 16.15
CA LYS A 173 -5.48 -5.66 16.38
C LYS A 173 -6.44 -5.30 15.24
N GLY A 174 -6.60 -6.13 14.22
CA GLY A 174 -7.55 -5.92 13.14
C GLY A 174 -6.99 -5.26 11.88
N ILE A 175 -5.66 -5.07 11.78
CA ILE A 175 -5.00 -4.75 10.51
C ILE A 175 -5.13 -5.96 9.58
N ASP A 176 -5.57 -5.73 8.34
CA ASP A 176 -5.87 -6.81 7.40
C ASP A 176 -4.59 -7.40 6.77
N ALA A 177 -3.59 -6.54 6.54
CA ALA A 177 -2.26 -6.90 6.05
C ALA A 177 -1.21 -5.84 6.44
N VAL A 178 0.07 -6.21 6.47
CA VAL A 178 1.17 -5.28 6.76
C VAL A 178 2.08 -5.04 5.55
N SER A 179 2.68 -3.86 5.48
CA SER A 179 3.76 -3.54 4.54
C SER A 179 5.05 -3.25 5.33
N THR A 180 6.17 -3.87 4.93
CA THR A 180 7.43 -3.71 5.64
C THR A 180 8.64 -3.74 4.72
N SER A 181 9.64 -2.91 5.03
CA SER A 181 10.93 -2.90 4.34
C SER A 181 11.98 -3.80 4.99
N LEU A 182 11.64 -4.49 6.08
CA LEU A 182 12.53 -5.44 6.74
C LEU A 182 12.33 -6.82 6.14
N GLN A 183 13.35 -7.34 5.45
CA GLN A 183 13.25 -8.57 4.68
C GLN A 183 12.99 -9.81 5.54
N HIS A 184 13.57 -9.87 6.74
CA HIS A 184 13.33 -10.99 7.66
C HIS A 184 11.86 -11.11 8.11
N LEU A 185 11.06 -10.04 7.96
CA LEU A 185 9.62 -10.09 8.23
C LEU A 185 8.80 -10.59 7.02
N TRP A 186 9.43 -10.79 5.86
CA TRP A 186 8.79 -11.38 4.68
C TRP A 186 8.67 -12.90 4.79
N ASP A 187 9.51 -13.53 5.63
CA ASP A 187 9.56 -14.98 5.86
C ASP A 187 8.44 -15.49 6.77
N ILE A 188 7.62 -14.61 7.35
CA ILE A 188 6.58 -14.99 8.31
C ILE A 188 5.52 -15.88 7.64
N ASN A 189 5.35 -17.08 8.18
CA ASN A 189 4.28 -17.98 7.83
C ASN A 189 3.12 -17.86 8.84
N PHE A 190 1.90 -17.82 8.31
CA PHE A 190 0.66 -17.67 9.09
C PHE A 190 -0.19 -18.94 9.09
N ASP A 191 0.30 -20.03 8.48
CA ASP A 191 -0.42 -21.31 8.33
C ASP A 191 -0.14 -22.30 9.48
N GLU A 192 0.08 -21.80 10.72
CA GLU A 192 0.18 -22.63 11.94
C GLU A 192 -1.11 -22.64 12.77
#